data_AF-A0A950SN71-F1
#
_entry.id   AF-A0A950SN71-F1
#
_cell.length_a   1.000
_cell.length_b   1.000
_cell.length_c   1.000
_cell.angle_alpha   90.00
_cell.angle_beta   90.00
_cell.angle_gamma   90.00
#
_symmetry.space_group_name_H-M   'P 1'
#
loop_
_entity.id
_entity.type
_entity.pdbx_description
1 polymer ?
#
loop_
_entity_poly.entity_id
_entity_poly.type
_entity_poly.pdbx_seq_one_letter_code
_entity_poly.pdbx_strand_id
1 'polypeptide(L)'
;MSDADLRTEMEAGTDPGDSGCSPQLRDQPEEMARGRRRIVEGTVVAAALSGWPSTFHALRQGGVRSAAAYVGDATRAAGTLVPPGRASVWRGASAHLAISVACGEALARTLPRRRSVAWGAVGGLAIGAFNVGLIGRRFPAIRALPLLPQLADNVMFGIVFAAVADRGCRQPSGTRRDRLASRDHG
;
A
#
# COMPACT_ATOMS: atom_id res chain seq x y z
N MET A 1 30.28 -64.93 -36.68
CA MET A 1 30.51 -65.16 -35.24
C MET A 1 30.06 -63.89 -34.53
N SER A 2 28.86 -63.77 -33.97
CA SER A 2 27.80 -64.74 -33.66
C SER A 2 26.41 -64.06 -33.70
N ASP A 3 25.43 -64.83 -34.15
CA ASP A 3 24.00 -64.70 -33.85
C ASP A 3 23.71 -65.07 -32.38
N ALA A 4 22.49 -64.75 -31.93
CA ALA A 4 21.80 -65.16 -30.70
C ALA A 4 21.99 -64.25 -29.46
N ASP A 5 21.05 -63.31 -29.28
CA ASP A 5 20.06 -63.51 -28.21
C ASP A 5 18.74 -62.80 -28.56
N LEU A 6 17.78 -63.62 -28.97
CA LEU A 6 16.39 -63.28 -29.24
C LEU A 6 15.60 -63.36 -27.93
N ARG A 7 14.65 -62.43 -27.78
CA ARG A 7 13.33 -62.60 -27.12
C ARG A 7 13.29 -62.76 -25.59
N THR A 8 12.72 -61.73 -24.95
CA THR A 8 11.53 -61.80 -24.09
C THR A 8 11.00 -60.36 -24.01
N GLU A 9 10.16 -59.92 -24.95
CA GLU A 9 8.69 -59.88 -24.82
C GLU A 9 8.16 -59.45 -23.44
N MET A 10 7.47 -58.30 -23.46
CA MET A 10 6.20 -58.07 -22.77
C MET A 10 6.28 -57.88 -21.24
N GLU A 11 6.09 -56.64 -20.77
CA GLU A 11 4.79 -56.28 -20.19
C GLU A 11 4.57 -54.77 -20.17
N ALA A 12 3.29 -54.47 -20.41
CA ALA A 12 2.68 -53.16 -20.42
C ALA A 12 2.86 -52.42 -19.10
N GLY A 13 3.15 -51.14 -19.21
CA GLY A 13 3.16 -50.22 -18.09
C GLY A 13 3.03 -48.78 -18.57
N THR A 14 2.15 -48.54 -19.54
CA THR A 14 1.63 -47.19 -19.78
C THR A 14 0.89 -46.81 -18.50
N ASP A 15 1.49 -45.96 -17.68
CA ASP A 15 0.82 -45.31 -16.55
C ASP A 15 0.32 -43.93 -17.03
N PRO A 16 -0.97 -43.78 -17.39
CA PRO A 16 -1.57 -42.49 -17.69
C PRO A 16 -2.03 -41.88 -16.35
N GLY A 17 -1.07 -41.54 -15.49
CA GLY A 17 -1.36 -41.46 -14.06
C GLY A 17 -0.71 -40.34 -13.26
N ASP A 18 0.06 -39.43 -13.85
CA ASP A 18 0.47 -38.22 -13.12
C ASP A 18 0.40 -36.98 -14.00
N SER A 19 -0.85 -36.65 -14.35
CA SER A 19 -1.23 -35.26 -14.56
C SER A 19 -1.10 -34.56 -13.21
N GLY A 20 0.16 -34.26 -12.83
CA GLY A 20 0.54 -33.55 -11.64
C GLY A 20 -0.40 -32.37 -11.46
N CYS A 21 -1.36 -32.55 -10.57
CA CYS A 21 -2.40 -31.61 -10.24
C CYS A 21 -1.70 -30.35 -9.75
N SER A 22 -1.54 -29.39 -10.67
CA SER A 22 -0.75 -28.17 -10.47
C SER A 22 -1.23 -27.47 -9.21
N PRO A 23 -0.47 -27.47 -8.10
CA PRO A 23 -0.88 -26.79 -6.87
C PRO A 23 -0.87 -25.26 -7.05
N GLN A 24 -0.27 -24.75 -8.14
CA GLN A 24 -0.01 -23.33 -8.32
C GLN A 24 -1.24 -22.47 -8.63
N LEU A 25 -2.34 -23.02 -9.15
CA LEU A 25 -3.51 -22.20 -9.52
C LEU A 25 -4.43 -21.85 -8.35
N ARG A 26 -4.39 -22.60 -7.24
CA ARG A 26 -5.22 -22.31 -6.05
C ARG A 26 -4.62 -21.26 -5.12
N ASP A 27 -3.29 -21.10 -5.10
CA ASP A 27 -2.61 -20.16 -4.20
C ASP A 27 -2.50 -18.72 -4.77
N GLN A 28 -2.59 -18.57 -6.10
CA GLN A 28 -2.53 -17.29 -6.82
C GLN A 28 -3.64 -16.29 -6.42
N PRO A 29 -4.95 -16.65 -6.40
CA PRO A 29 -6.00 -15.70 -6.04
C PRO A 29 -5.89 -15.24 -4.58
N GLU A 30 -5.44 -16.11 -3.67
CA GLU A 30 -5.23 -15.75 -2.27
C GLU A 30 -4.03 -14.82 -2.10
N GLU A 31 -2.92 -15.05 -2.81
CA GLU A 31 -1.75 -14.18 -2.74
C GLU A 31 -2.04 -12.78 -3.29
N MET A 32 -2.76 -12.69 -4.42
CA MET A 32 -3.22 -11.40 -4.97
C MET A 32 -4.20 -10.70 -4.04
N ALA A 33 -5.16 -11.42 -3.45
CA ALA A 33 -6.12 -10.85 -2.50
C ALA A 33 -5.41 -10.32 -1.23
N ARG A 34 -4.44 -11.06 -0.69
CA ARG A 34 -3.60 -10.61 0.44
C ARG A 34 -2.76 -9.39 0.07
N GLY A 35 -2.18 -9.36 -1.14
CA GLY A 35 -1.48 -8.20 -1.68
C GLY A 35 -2.37 -6.95 -1.72
N ARG A 36 -3.55 -7.08 -2.34
CA ARG A 36 -4.52 -5.98 -2.47
C ARG A 36 -5.04 -5.50 -1.11
N ARG A 37 -5.38 -6.41 -0.19
CA ARG A 37 -5.82 -6.06 1.16
C ARG A 37 -4.77 -5.22 1.89
N ARG A 38 -3.48 -5.53 1.73
CA ARG A 38 -2.37 -4.79 2.36
C ARG A 38 -2.17 -3.40 1.78
N ILE A 39 -2.33 -3.24 0.46
CA ILE A 39 -2.28 -1.92 -0.19
C ILE A 39 -3.44 -1.06 0.30
N VAL A 40 -4.64 -1.62 0.39
CA VAL A 40 -5.83 -0.93 0.92
C VAL A 40 -5.63 -0.55 2.38
N GLU A 41 -5.20 -1.49 3.23
CA GLU A 41 -4.93 -1.24 4.65
C GLU A 41 -3.86 -0.17 4.84
N GLY A 42 -2.75 -0.26 4.11
CA GLY A 42 -1.67 0.74 4.13
C GLY A 42 -2.15 2.11 3.68
N THR A 43 -2.98 2.18 2.65
CA THR A 43 -3.56 3.44 2.15
C THR A 43 -4.48 4.07 3.18
N VAL A 44 -5.37 3.28 3.79
CA VAL A 44 -6.34 3.77 4.79
C VAL A 44 -5.62 4.29 6.04
N VAL A 45 -4.68 3.51 6.58
CA VAL A 45 -3.92 3.89 7.77
C VAL A 45 -3.03 5.10 7.49
N ALA A 46 -2.38 5.14 6.32
CA ALA A 46 -1.59 6.29 5.92
C ALA A 46 -2.44 7.56 5.75
N ALA A 47 -3.59 7.48 5.06
CA ALA A 47 -4.49 8.60 4.89
C ALA A 47 -4.94 9.16 6.26
N ALA A 48 -5.36 8.29 7.18
CA ALA A 48 -5.82 8.67 8.51
C ALA A 48 -4.72 9.34 9.37
N LEU A 49 -3.48 8.85 9.30
CA LEU A 49 -2.38 9.33 10.15
C LEU A 49 -1.52 10.42 9.50
N SER A 50 -1.64 10.62 8.19
CA SER A 50 -0.78 11.55 7.44
C SER A 50 -0.92 12.99 7.89
N GLY A 51 -2.11 13.43 8.32
CA GLY A 51 -2.35 14.81 8.77
C GLY A 51 -1.84 15.12 10.19
N TRP A 52 -1.18 14.18 10.86
CA TRP A 52 -0.71 14.36 12.24
C TRP A 52 0.33 15.48 12.39
N PRO A 53 1.40 15.56 11.55
CA PRO A 53 2.39 16.62 11.67
C PRO A 53 1.77 18.01 11.61
N SER A 54 0.88 18.28 10.64
CA SER A 54 0.23 19.57 10.52
C SER A 54 -0.82 19.86 11.61
N THR A 55 -1.57 18.84 12.03
CA THR A 55 -2.51 18.97 13.16
C THR A 55 -1.77 19.28 14.46
N PHE A 56 -0.63 18.61 14.71
CA PHE A 56 0.21 18.88 15.87
C PHE A 56 0.86 20.26 15.81
N HIS A 57 1.31 20.69 14.63
CA HIS A 57 1.83 22.04 14.41
C HIS A 57 0.77 23.10 14.74
N ALA A 58 -0.48 22.93 14.29
CA ALA A 58 -1.58 23.82 14.65
C ALA A 58 -1.88 23.77 16.16
N LEU A 59 -1.94 22.58 16.74
CA LEU A 59 -2.18 22.37 18.18
C LEU A 59 -1.17 23.14 19.04
N ARG A 60 0.12 23.15 18.66
CA ARG A 60 1.16 23.90 19.38
C ARG A 60 1.02 25.42 19.27
N GLN A 61 0.41 25.93 18.21
CA GLN A 61 0.25 27.37 17.99
C GLN A 61 -0.98 27.96 18.68
N GLY A 62 -2.08 27.20 18.79
CA GLY A 62 -3.35 27.76 19.29
C GLY A 62 -4.28 26.74 19.95
N GLY A 63 -3.78 25.57 20.32
CA GLY A 63 -4.56 24.54 21.02
C GLY A 63 -5.60 23.83 20.15
N VAL A 64 -6.48 23.06 20.78
CA VAL A 64 -7.40 22.11 20.10
C VAL A 64 -8.32 22.81 19.10
N ARG A 65 -8.81 24.01 19.42
CA ARG A 65 -9.69 24.79 18.52
C ARG A 65 -8.97 25.18 17.23
N SER A 66 -7.70 25.58 17.31
CA SER A 66 -6.90 25.93 16.13
C SER A 66 -6.61 24.71 15.25
N ALA A 67 -6.37 23.55 15.86
CA ALA A 67 -6.18 22.29 15.13
C ALA A 67 -7.46 21.88 14.38
N ALA A 68 -8.63 21.97 15.03
CA ALA A 68 -9.91 21.69 14.39
C ALA A 68 -10.23 22.65 13.24
N ALA A 69 -9.96 23.95 13.42
CA ALA A 69 -10.12 24.96 12.37
C ALA A 69 -9.20 24.68 11.18
N TYR A 70 -7.92 24.40 11.44
CA TYR A 70 -6.95 24.04 10.42
C TYR A 70 -7.40 22.83 9.58
N VAL A 71 -7.81 21.72 10.23
CA VAL A 71 -8.28 20.52 9.53
C VAL A 71 -9.51 20.84 8.67
N GLY A 72 -10.45 21.62 9.20
CA GLY A 72 -11.64 22.05 8.46
C GLY A 72 -11.29 22.91 7.23
N ASP A 73 -10.42 23.89 7.39
CA ASP A 73 -10.03 24.82 6.33
C ASP A 73 -9.18 24.15 5.26
N ALA A 74 -8.23 23.29 5.65
CA ALA A 74 -7.46 22.47 4.73
C ALA A 74 -8.36 21.53 3.90
N THR A 75 -9.34 20.89 4.54
CA THR A 75 -10.29 20.01 3.85
C THR A 75 -11.17 20.82 2.88
N ARG A 76 -11.72 21.96 3.31
CA ARG A 76 -12.50 22.83 2.41
C ARG A 76 -11.69 23.34 1.24
N ALA A 77 -10.44 23.74 1.47
CA ALA A 77 -9.51 24.19 0.43
C ALA A 77 -9.25 23.07 -0.59
N ALA A 78 -9.04 21.83 -0.15
CA ALA A 78 -8.92 20.68 -1.05
C ALA A 78 -10.17 20.46 -1.92
N GLY A 79 -11.36 20.87 -1.45
CA GLY A 79 -12.59 20.81 -2.25
C GLY A 79 -12.55 21.64 -3.53
N THR A 80 -11.68 22.66 -3.60
CA THR A 80 -11.45 23.45 -4.82
C THR A 80 -10.80 22.66 -5.96
N LEU A 81 -10.24 21.49 -5.67
CA LEU A 81 -9.69 20.59 -6.70
C LEU A 81 -10.78 19.93 -7.55
N VAL A 82 -12.00 19.83 -7.04
CA VAL A 82 -13.12 19.18 -7.73
C VAL A 82 -13.90 20.22 -8.52
N PRO A 83 -13.97 20.15 -9.88
CA PRO A 83 -14.76 21.07 -10.69
C PRO A 83 -16.20 21.17 -10.16
N PRO A 84 -16.78 22.38 -9.99
CA PRO A 84 -16.34 23.67 -10.54
C PRO A 84 -15.44 24.51 -9.60
N GLY A 85 -14.69 23.88 -8.69
CA GLY A 85 -13.67 24.56 -7.88
C GLY A 85 -14.18 25.25 -6.61
N ARG A 86 -15.30 24.79 -6.06
CA ARG A 86 -15.91 25.35 -4.84
C ARG A 86 -15.37 24.68 -3.59
N ALA A 87 -15.01 25.49 -2.59
CA ALA A 87 -14.61 25.01 -1.28
C ALA A 87 -15.77 24.22 -0.62
N SER A 88 -15.50 22.98 -0.21
CA SER A 88 -16.50 22.09 0.37
C SER A 88 -15.80 20.96 1.12
N VAL A 89 -16.28 20.66 2.33
CA VAL A 89 -15.74 19.57 3.16
C VAL A 89 -15.92 18.22 2.46
N TRP A 90 -17.11 17.95 1.91
CA TRP A 90 -17.39 16.69 1.22
C TRP A 90 -16.51 16.52 -0.03
N ARG A 91 -16.42 17.55 -0.87
CA ARG A 91 -15.53 17.51 -2.05
C ARG A 91 -14.08 17.35 -1.64
N GLY A 92 -13.65 18.03 -0.58
CA GLY A 92 -12.31 17.93 -0.04
C GLY A 92 -11.98 16.54 0.46
N ALA A 93 -12.89 15.93 1.22
CA ALA A 93 -12.76 14.55 1.68
C ALA A 93 -12.70 13.57 0.50
N SER A 94 -13.56 13.74 -0.52
CA SER A 94 -13.51 12.92 -1.74
C SER A 94 -12.21 13.09 -2.51
N ALA A 95 -11.73 14.32 -2.68
CA ALA A 95 -10.46 14.61 -3.34
C ALA A 95 -9.29 13.99 -2.55
N HIS A 96 -9.28 14.15 -1.23
CA HIS A 96 -8.29 13.57 -0.36
C HIS A 96 -8.26 12.04 -0.46
N LEU A 97 -9.43 11.39 -0.48
CA LEU A 97 -9.54 9.94 -0.65
C LEU A 97 -9.01 9.50 -2.02
N ALA A 98 -9.42 10.18 -3.10
CA ALA A 98 -8.98 9.85 -4.46
C ALA A 98 -7.46 10.00 -4.62
N ILE A 99 -6.90 11.10 -4.12
CA ILE A 99 -5.46 11.36 -4.12
C ILE A 99 -4.73 10.31 -3.27
N SER A 100 -5.25 9.98 -2.09
CA SER A 100 -4.65 8.97 -1.21
C SER A 100 -4.58 7.60 -1.89
N VAL A 101 -5.66 7.18 -2.57
CA VAL A 101 -5.69 5.93 -3.33
C VAL A 101 -4.69 5.95 -4.48
N ALA A 102 -4.67 7.04 -5.27
CA ALA A 102 -3.72 7.18 -6.38
C ALA A 102 -2.26 7.14 -5.90
N CYS A 103 -1.95 7.82 -4.79
CA CYS A 103 -0.62 7.83 -4.18
C CYS A 103 -0.25 6.46 -3.60
N GLY A 104 -1.15 5.82 -2.85
CA GLY A 104 -0.94 4.49 -2.29
C GLY A 104 -0.66 3.44 -3.39
N GLU A 105 -1.39 3.50 -4.49
CA GLU A 105 -1.16 2.62 -5.64
C GLU A 105 0.19 2.92 -6.34
N ALA A 106 0.53 4.19 -6.53
CA ALA A 106 1.83 4.57 -7.10
C ALA A 106 2.99 4.08 -6.23
N LEU A 107 2.88 4.23 -4.90
CA LEU A 107 3.84 3.72 -3.93
C LEU A 107 3.90 2.19 -3.97
N ALA A 108 2.77 1.50 -4.04
CA ALA A 108 2.73 0.03 -4.14
C ALA A 108 3.53 -0.51 -5.34
N ARG A 109 3.50 0.21 -6.46
CA ARG A 109 4.18 -0.18 -7.71
C ARG A 109 5.66 0.20 -7.75
N THR A 110 6.06 1.22 -7.00
CA THR A 110 7.40 1.82 -7.11
C THR A 110 8.31 1.50 -5.93
N LEU A 111 7.75 1.12 -4.77
CA LEU A 111 8.56 0.86 -3.59
C LEU A 111 9.41 -0.40 -3.76
N PRO A 112 10.73 -0.32 -3.48
CA PRO A 112 11.57 -1.50 -3.44
C PRO A 112 11.28 -2.32 -2.17
N ARG A 113 11.44 -3.65 -2.29
CA ARG A 113 11.30 -4.60 -1.18
C ARG A 113 12.28 -4.35 -0.03
N ARG A 114 13.46 -3.77 -0.31
CA ARG A 114 14.46 -3.44 0.71
C ARG A 114 14.37 -1.95 1.05
N ARG A 115 14.47 -1.63 2.35
CA ARG A 115 14.39 -0.24 2.87
C ARG A 115 13.09 0.48 2.45
N SER A 116 11.98 -0.26 2.37
CA SER A 116 10.66 0.23 1.96
C SER A 116 10.25 1.51 2.69
N VAL A 117 10.49 1.62 4.01
CA VAL A 117 10.17 2.83 4.79
C VAL A 117 10.98 4.06 4.34
N ALA A 118 12.28 3.91 4.09
CA ALA A 118 13.11 5.02 3.63
C ALA A 118 12.70 5.50 2.23
N TRP A 119 12.42 4.54 1.32
CA TRP A 119 11.88 4.85 0.01
C TRP A 119 10.45 5.38 0.05
N GLY A 120 9.65 4.96 1.04
CA GLY A 120 8.34 5.53 1.35
C GLY A 120 8.45 7.00 1.74
N ALA A 121 9.41 7.37 2.59
CA ALA A 121 9.67 8.76 2.95
C ALA A 121 10.06 9.60 1.72
N VAL A 122 10.94 9.08 0.87
CA VAL A 122 11.36 9.74 -0.39
C VAL A 122 10.18 9.90 -1.35
N GLY A 123 9.39 8.83 -1.54
CA GLY A 123 8.19 8.85 -2.38
C GLY A 123 7.14 9.84 -1.86
N GLY A 124 6.92 9.86 -0.54
CA GLY A 124 6.08 10.83 0.14
C GLY A 124 6.56 12.27 -0.08
N LEU A 125 7.86 12.52 0.06
CA LEU A 125 8.43 13.84 -0.23
C LEU A 125 8.21 14.26 -1.69
N ALA A 126 8.41 13.35 -2.64
CA ALA A 126 8.18 13.61 -4.06
C ALA A 126 6.71 13.93 -4.36
N ILE A 127 5.76 13.19 -3.76
CA ILE A 127 4.33 13.46 -3.83
C ILE A 127 4.01 14.84 -3.25
N GLY A 128 4.57 15.17 -2.08
CA GLY A 128 4.37 16.47 -1.43
C GLY A 128 4.91 17.62 -2.28
N ALA A 129 6.10 17.48 -2.86
CA ALA A 129 6.69 18.46 -3.75
C ALA A 129 5.85 18.65 -5.02
N PHE A 130 5.30 17.57 -5.58
CA PHE A 130 4.40 17.63 -6.72
C PHE A 130 3.07 18.31 -6.37
N ASN A 131 2.45 17.93 -5.24
CA ASN A 131 1.21 18.53 -4.75
C ASN A 131 1.38 20.03 -4.53
N VAL A 132 2.38 20.46 -3.77
CA VAL A 132 2.54 21.89 -3.48
C VAL A 132 3.07 22.67 -4.70
N GLY A 133 3.97 22.07 -5.48
CA GLY A 133 4.56 22.69 -6.66
C GLY A 133 3.59 22.86 -7.84
N LEU A 134 2.78 21.85 -8.15
CA LEU A 134 1.84 21.90 -9.28
C LEU A 134 0.47 22.44 -8.86
N ILE A 135 -0.08 21.92 -7.75
CA ILE A 135 -1.44 22.25 -7.30
C ILE A 135 -1.42 23.57 -6.53
N GLY A 136 -0.45 23.81 -5.64
CA GLY A 136 -0.33 25.07 -4.91
C GLY A 136 -0.13 26.28 -5.81
N ARG A 137 0.45 26.11 -7.02
CA ARG A 137 0.53 27.19 -8.02
C ARG A 137 -0.81 27.53 -8.66
N ARG A 138 -1.75 26.57 -8.74
CA ARG A 138 -3.03 26.74 -9.43
C ARG A 138 -4.18 27.09 -8.48
N PHE A 139 -4.06 26.75 -7.21
CA PHE A 139 -5.12 26.91 -6.19
C PHE A 139 -4.63 27.79 -5.02
N PRO A 140 -4.97 29.10 -5.01
CA PRO A 140 -4.51 30.04 -3.98
C PRO A 140 -4.86 29.61 -2.55
N ALA A 141 -6.00 28.94 -2.35
CA ALA A 141 -6.43 28.45 -1.04
C ALA A 141 -5.48 27.40 -0.46
N ILE A 142 -4.87 26.56 -1.31
CA ILE A 142 -3.88 25.56 -0.88
C ILE A 142 -2.53 26.23 -0.62
N ARG A 143 -2.19 27.27 -1.39
CA ARG A 143 -0.96 28.05 -1.21
C ARG A 143 -0.90 28.82 0.11
N ALA A 144 -2.05 29.17 0.68
CA ALA A 144 -2.12 29.86 1.97
C ALA A 144 -1.77 28.95 3.16
N LEU A 145 -1.75 27.63 2.98
CA LEU A 145 -1.41 26.69 4.03
C LEU A 145 0.12 26.61 4.24
N PRO A 146 0.59 26.35 5.47
CA PRO A 146 2.01 26.19 5.76
C PRO A 146 2.67 25.08 4.92
N LEU A 147 3.74 25.40 4.20
CA LEU A 147 4.43 24.47 3.29
C LEU A 147 5.07 23.29 4.03
N LEU A 148 5.87 23.58 5.06
CA LEU A 148 6.64 22.55 5.76
C LEU A 148 5.75 21.48 6.41
N PRO A 149 4.66 21.84 7.13
CA PRO A 149 3.71 20.85 7.62
C PRO A 149 3.07 19.99 6.52
N GLN A 150 2.71 20.57 5.37
CA GLN A 150 2.16 19.80 4.26
C GLN A 150 3.17 18.80 3.67
N LEU A 151 4.44 19.19 3.52
CA LEU A 151 5.48 18.26 3.08
C LEU A 151 5.67 17.14 4.10
N ALA A 152 5.69 17.47 5.40
CA ALA A 152 5.78 16.49 6.47
C ALA A 152 4.61 15.50 6.47
N ASP A 153 3.39 15.96 6.18
CA ASP A 153 2.21 15.09 6.06
C ASP A 153 2.37 14.07 4.92
N ASN A 154 2.91 14.47 3.78
CA ASN A 154 3.14 13.55 2.65
C ASN A 154 4.29 12.56 2.93
N VAL A 155 5.35 13.00 3.61
CA VAL A 155 6.42 12.11 4.09
C VAL A 155 5.85 11.09 5.07
N MET A 156 5.01 11.52 6.01
CA MET A 156 4.33 10.66 6.97
C MET A 156 3.43 9.64 6.26
N PHE A 157 2.66 10.08 5.25
CA PHE A 157 1.87 9.17 4.41
C PHE A 157 2.74 8.06 3.82
N GLY A 158 3.85 8.42 3.18
CA GLY A 158 4.75 7.45 2.55
C GLY A 158 5.40 6.47 3.54
N ILE A 159 5.83 6.96 4.71
CA ILE A 159 6.40 6.15 5.80
C ILE A 159 5.36 5.14 6.32
N VAL A 160 4.16 5.63 6.67
CA VAL A 160 3.10 4.80 7.25
C VAL A 160 2.62 3.77 6.24
N PHE A 161 2.40 4.16 4.99
CA PHE A 161 2.02 3.26 3.91
C PHE A 161 3.04 2.12 3.78
N ALA A 162 4.33 2.47 3.66
CA ALA A 162 5.41 1.50 3.50
C ALA A 162 5.51 0.56 4.70
N ALA A 163 5.38 1.08 5.92
CA ALA A 163 5.45 0.28 7.13
C ALA A 163 4.31 -0.73 7.23
N VAL A 164 3.08 -0.35 6.86
CA VAL A 164 1.92 -1.25 6.89
C VAL A 164 1.99 -2.27 5.76
N ALA A 165 2.37 -1.86 4.55
CA ALA A 165 2.52 -2.75 3.41
C ALA A 165 3.64 -3.79 3.62
N ASP A 166 4.78 -3.40 4.21
CA ASP A 166 5.94 -4.28 4.44
C ASP A 166 5.70 -5.36 5.51
N ARG A 167 4.88 -5.06 6.54
CA ARG A 167 4.55 -6.02 7.62
C ARG A 167 3.99 -7.34 7.10
N GLY A 168 3.26 -7.31 5.99
CA GLY A 168 2.70 -8.51 5.40
C GLY A 168 3.69 -9.35 4.60
N CYS A 169 4.76 -8.75 4.06
CA CYS A 169 5.80 -9.50 3.34
C CYS A 169 6.75 -10.24 4.30
N ARG A 170 6.83 -9.80 5.56
CA ARG A 170 7.71 -10.41 6.58
C ARG A 170 7.06 -11.52 7.41
N GLN A 171 5.76 -11.80 7.25
CA GLN A 171 5.16 -12.93 7.97
C GLN A 171 5.70 -14.24 7.38
N PRO A 172 6.50 -15.02 8.13
CA PRO A 172 6.95 -16.32 7.67
C PRO A 172 5.74 -17.25 7.70
N SER A 173 5.44 -17.88 6.57
CA SER A 173 4.44 -18.95 6.44
C SER A 173 4.79 -20.24 7.20
N GLY A 174 5.70 -20.18 8.17
CA GLY A 174 6.19 -21.32 8.95
C GLY A 174 5.66 -21.25 10.37
N THR A 175 4.57 -21.97 10.65
CA THR A 175 4.19 -22.42 12.02
C THR A 175 2.90 -23.27 12.05
N ARG A 176 2.19 -23.44 10.92
CA ARG A 176 1.00 -24.31 10.89
C ARG A 176 1.28 -25.77 10.49
N ARG A 177 2.33 -26.05 9.73
CA ARG A 177 2.72 -27.44 9.38
C ARG A 177 3.41 -28.17 10.53
N ASP A 178 4.25 -27.49 11.30
CA ASP A 178 4.99 -28.15 12.41
C ASP A 178 4.07 -28.55 13.58
N ARG A 179 2.94 -27.87 13.74
CA ARG A 179 1.97 -28.16 14.81
C ARG A 179 1.02 -29.31 14.51
N LEU A 180 0.93 -29.75 13.26
CA LEU A 180 0.17 -30.94 12.85
C LEU A 180 1.07 -32.18 12.84
N ALA A 181 2.33 -32.06 12.44
CA ALA A 181 3.31 -33.16 12.52
C ALA A 181 3.59 -33.60 13.97
N SER A 182 3.47 -32.69 14.95
CA SER A 182 3.65 -33.03 16.37
C SER A 182 2.43 -33.68 17.04
N ARG A 183 1.28 -33.79 16.36
CA ARG A 183 0.05 -34.37 16.93
C ARG A 183 -0.19 -35.83 16.56
N ASP A 184 0.51 -36.35 15.55
CA ASP A 184 0.39 -37.74 15.11
C ASP A 184 1.47 -38.67 15.72
N HIS A 185 2.21 -38.22 16.74
CA HIS A 185 3.24 -39.01 17.43
C HIS A 185 3.00 -39.11 18.95
N GLY A 186 1.75 -38.97 19.39
CA GLY A 186 1.33 -39.10 20.80
C GLY A 186 0.32 -40.20 21.00
#